data_AF-A0A2K6R6U9-F1
#
_entry.id   AF-A0A2K6R6U9-F1
#
_cell.length_a   1.000
_cell.length_b   1.000
_cell.length_c   1.000
_cell.angle_alpha   90.00
_cell.angle_beta   90.00
_cell.angle_gamma   90.00
#
_symmetry.space_group_name_H-M   'P 1'
#
loop_
_entity.id
_entity.type
_entity.pdbx_description
1 polymer ?
#
loop_
_entity_poly.entity_id
_entity_poly.type
_entity_poly.pdbx_seq_one_letter_code
_entity_poly.pdbx_strand_id
1 'polypeptide(L)'
;VSVQESLERKFGKHRGTVPIVPTAEFQDRISVSVIIFTAFSLSFQQIMRTAMKYNLGLDLRTAAYVNAIEKVFKVYNEAGVTFT
;
A
#
# COMPACT_ATOMS: atom_id res chain seq x y z
N VAL A 1 -11.25 -6.52 -20.68
CA VAL A 1 -10.72 -5.93 -21.93
C VAL A 1 -9.67 -4.92 -21.53
N SER A 2 -8.44 -5.05 -22.02
CA SER A 2 -7.36 -4.10 -21.69
C SER A 2 -7.58 -2.76 -22.41
N VAL A 3 -6.88 -1.70 -21.96
CA VAL A 3 -6.96 -0.38 -22.61
C VAL A 3 -6.54 -0.48 -24.09
N GLN A 4 -5.46 -1.20 -24.38
CA GLN A 4 -4.98 -1.42 -25.74
C GLN A 4 -6.02 -2.13 -26.62
N GLU A 5 -6.54 -3.28 -26.18
CA GLU A 5 -7.55 -4.05 -26.91
C GLU A 5 -8.82 -3.24 -27.20
N SER A 6 -9.21 -2.38 -26.26
CA SER A 6 -10.39 -1.53 -26.40
C SER A 6 -10.19 -0.47 -27.48
N LEU A 7 -8.98 0.09 -27.58
CA LEU A 7 -8.63 1.07 -28.61
C LEU A 7 -8.52 0.39 -29.98
N GLU A 8 -7.85 -0.75 -30.07
CA GLU A 8 -7.72 -1.51 -31.32
C GLU A 8 -9.08 -1.97 -31.86
N ARG A 9 -10.01 -2.38 -30.98
CA ARG A 9 -11.39 -2.70 -31.35
C ARG A 9 -12.17 -1.48 -31.85
N LYS A 10 -11.99 -0.32 -31.21
CA LYS A 10 -12.76 0.91 -31.52
C LYS A 10 -12.26 1.61 -32.79
N PHE A 11 -10.96 1.62 -33.05
CA PHE A 11 -10.37 2.29 -34.21
C PHE A 11 -10.21 1.38 -35.44
N GLY A 12 -10.39 0.07 -35.28
CA GLY A 12 -10.34 -0.91 -36.37
C GLY A 12 -8.92 -1.14 -36.92
N LYS A 13 -8.77 -2.20 -37.72
CA LYS A 13 -7.46 -2.63 -38.28
C LYS A 13 -6.86 -1.64 -39.30
N HIS A 14 -7.62 -0.64 -39.75
CA HIS A 14 -7.20 0.31 -40.77
C HIS A 14 -6.15 1.32 -40.28
N ARG A 15 -6.04 1.53 -38.96
CA ARG A 15 -5.14 2.53 -38.35
C ARG A 15 -3.85 1.96 -37.74
N GLY A 16 -3.63 0.65 -37.86
CA GLY A 16 -2.47 -0.04 -37.28
C GLY A 16 -2.60 -0.34 -35.77
N THR A 17 -1.56 -0.96 -35.20
CA THR A 17 -1.45 -1.28 -33.76
C THR A 17 -1.32 0.01 -32.94
N VAL A 18 -2.03 0.10 -31.80
CA VAL A 18 -1.93 1.22 -30.85
C VAL A 18 -1.21 0.73 -29.59
N PRO A 19 0.14 0.74 -29.55
CA PRO A 19 0.87 0.20 -28.42
C PRO A 19 0.69 1.07 -27.18
N ILE A 20 0.19 0.48 -26.10
CA ILE A 20 0.14 1.11 -24.78
C ILE A 20 1.34 0.59 -23.98
N VAL A 21 2.42 1.36 -23.99
CA VAL A 21 3.65 1.03 -23.26
C VAL A 21 3.79 1.90 -22.01
N PRO A 22 4.26 1.33 -20.89
CA PRO A 22 4.73 2.11 -19.74
C PRO A 22 5.68 3.23 -20.14
N THR A 23 5.53 4.39 -19.51
CA THR A 23 6.60 5.39 -19.48
C THR A 23 7.75 4.87 -18.60
N ALA A 24 8.97 5.38 -18.81
CA ALA A 24 10.12 5.02 -17.97
C ALA A 24 9.84 5.25 -16.47
N GLU A 25 9.23 6.39 -16.13
CA GLU A 25 8.83 6.70 -14.75
C GLU A 25 7.84 5.68 -14.17
N PHE A 26 6.86 5.22 -14.97
CA PHE A 26 5.90 4.22 -14.52
C PHE A 26 6.58 2.87 -14.31
N GLN A 27 7.49 2.51 -15.21
CA GLN A 27 8.30 1.30 -15.11
C GLN A 27 9.17 1.29 -13.85
N ASP A 28 9.72 2.44 -13.46
CA ASP A 28 10.51 2.56 -12.23
C ASP A 28 9.63 2.50 -10.97
N ARG A 29 8.41 3.06 -11.01
CA ARG A 29 7.47 3.02 -9.87
C ARG A 29 6.96 1.63 -9.53
N ILE A 30 6.92 0.73 -10.51
CA ILE A 30 6.55 -0.67 -10.28
C ILE A 30 7.74 -1.54 -9.82
N SER A 31 8.93 -0.96 -9.68
CA SER A 31 10.10 -1.68 -9.18
C SER A 31 9.93 -2.10 -7.72
N VAL A 32 10.53 -3.24 -7.38
CA VAL A 32 10.52 -3.79 -6.01
C VAL A 32 11.13 -2.79 -5.01
N SER A 33 12.15 -2.03 -5.43
CA SER A 33 12.78 -0.99 -4.60
C SER A 33 11.78 0.07 -4.14
N VAL A 34 10.95 0.58 -5.06
CA VAL A 34 9.91 1.56 -4.74
C VAL A 34 8.84 0.96 -3.83
N ILE A 35 8.46 -0.31 -4.04
CA ILE A 35 7.50 -1.01 -3.17
C ILE A 35 8.02 -1.14 -1.74
N ILE A 36 9.28 -1.56 -1.57
CA ILE A 36 9.90 -1.70 -0.23
C ILE A 36 9.98 -0.33 0.46
N PHE A 37 10.46 0.69 -0.26
CA PHE A 37 10.60 2.04 0.28
C PHE A 37 9.25 2.63 0.70
N THR A 38 8.21 2.47 -0.13
CA THR A 38 6.86 2.95 0.18
C THR A 38 6.27 2.21 1.39
N ALA A 39 6.39 0.89 1.47
CA ALA A 39 5.91 0.10 2.62
C ALA A 39 6.62 0.51 3.93
N PHE A 40 7.92 0.76 3.87
CA PHE A 40 8.69 1.29 4.99
C PHE A 40 8.15 2.66 5.40
N SER A 41 8.06 3.62 4.47
CA SER A 41 7.55 4.98 4.73
C SER A 41 6.15 4.97 5.37
N LEU A 42 5.23 4.15 4.86
CA LEU A 42 3.88 3.99 5.42
C LEU A 42 3.89 3.42 6.85
N SER A 43 4.88 2.58 7.19
CA SER A 43 5.04 2.05 8.54
C SER A 43 5.50 3.13 9.53
N PHE A 44 6.44 4.00 9.13
CA PHE A 44 6.84 5.16 9.95
C PHE A 44 5.68 6.12 10.16
N GLN A 45 4.90 6.40 9.12
CA GLN A 45 3.72 7.26 9.23
C GLN A 45 2.71 6.74 10.25
N GLN A 46 2.49 5.42 10.33
CA GLN A 46 1.63 4.82 11.35
C GLN A 46 2.15 5.08 12.77
N ILE A 47 3.45 4.93 13.00
CA ILE A 47 4.05 5.20 14.32
C ILE A 47 3.92 6.70 14.67
N MET A 48 4.17 7.61 13.72
CA MET A 48 4.05 9.05 13.97
C MET A 48 2.60 9.46 14.25
N ARG A 49 1.62 8.93 13.51
CA ARG A 49 0.19 9.20 13.77
C ARG A 49 -0.20 8.75 15.17
N THR A 50 0.28 7.60 15.62
CA THR A 50 0.01 7.09 16.98
C THR A 50 0.70 7.93 18.05
N ALA A 51 1.95 8.34 17.82
CA ALA A 51 2.65 9.27 18.70
C ALA A 51 1.90 10.59 18.86
N MET A 52 1.39 11.17 17.76
CA MET A 52 0.56 12.37 17.80
C MET A 52 -0.79 12.13 18.49
N LYS A 53 -1.50 11.03 18.16
CA LYS A 53 -2.81 10.68 18.72
C LYS A 53 -2.80 10.61 20.25
N TYR A 54 -1.72 10.07 20.82
CA TYR A 54 -1.59 9.90 22.27
C TYR A 54 -0.62 10.92 22.91
N ASN A 55 -0.26 11.99 22.20
CA ASN A 55 0.67 13.04 22.67
C ASN A 55 1.99 12.51 23.25
N LEU A 56 2.55 11.45 22.65
CA LEU A 56 3.75 10.76 23.13
C LEU A 56 5.06 11.50 22.78
N GLY A 57 4.98 12.56 21.98
CA GLY A 57 6.16 13.32 21.54
C GLY A 57 7.17 12.42 20.81
N LEU A 58 8.38 12.33 21.36
CA LEU A 58 9.48 11.51 20.81
C LEU A 58 9.50 10.07 21.35
N ASP A 59 8.53 9.67 22.17
CA ASP A 59 8.41 8.29 22.62
C ASP A 59 7.79 7.39 21.53
N LEU A 60 8.59 7.15 20.50
CA LEU A 60 8.23 6.31 19.36
C LEU A 60 8.15 4.83 19.73
N ARG A 61 8.82 4.43 20.82
CA ARG A 61 8.78 3.05 21.32
C ARG A 61 7.38 2.72 21.83
N THR A 62 6.81 3.58 22.66
CA THR A 62 5.44 3.41 23.14
C THR A 62 4.44 3.45 21.98
N ALA A 63 4.60 4.38 21.03
CA ALA A 63 3.75 4.44 19.85
C ALA A 63 3.79 3.15 19.00
N ALA A 64 4.97 2.55 18.85
CA ALA A 64 5.12 1.29 18.13
C ALA A 64 4.44 0.12 18.86
N TYR A 65 4.57 0.04 20.19
CA TYR A 65 3.89 -0.98 20.99
C TYR A 65 2.37 -0.84 20.93
N VAL A 66 1.84 0.39 20.99
CA VAL A 66 0.40 0.64 20.84
C VAL A 66 -0.11 0.09 19.50
N ASN A 67 0.59 0.39 18.39
CA ASN A 67 0.23 -0.14 17.07
C ASN A 67 0.28 -1.68 17.00
N ALA A 68 1.29 -2.30 17.64
CA ALA A 68 1.42 -3.74 17.68
C ALA A 68 0.29 -4.40 18.49
N ILE A 69 -0.01 -3.86 19.67
CA ILE A 69 -1.08 -4.35 20.55
C ILE A 69 -2.43 -4.21 19.85
N GLU A 70 -2.74 -3.07 19.22
CA GLU A 70 -3.99 -2.87 18.48
C GLU A 70 -4.17 -3.94 17.38
N LYS A 71 -3.11 -4.25 16.61
CA LYS A 71 -3.14 -5.26 15.56
C LYS A 71 -3.34 -6.68 16.10
N VAL A 72 -2.59 -7.05 17.14
CA VAL A 72 -2.69 -8.37 17.77
C VAL A 72 -4.06 -8.55 18.42
N PHE A 73 -4.50 -7.57 19.20
CA PHE A 73 -5.79 -7.59 19.88
C PHE A 73 -6.94 -7.73 18.88
N LYS A 74 -6.89 -7.03 17.74
CA LYS A 74 -7.89 -7.15 16.69
C LYS A 74 -8.08 -8.61 16.23
N VAL A 75 -6.99 -9.34 16.01
CA VAL A 75 -7.06 -10.76 15.62
C VAL A 75 -7.73 -11.59 16.70
N TYR A 76 -7.35 -11.43 17.97
CA TYR A 76 -7.98 -12.14 19.08
C TYR A 76 -9.48 -11.83 19.23
N ASN A 77 -9.83 -10.55 19.09
CA ASN A 77 -11.20 -10.06 19.21
C ASN A 77 -12.09 -10.55 18.06
N GLU A 78 -11.58 -10.59 16.83
CA GLU A 78 -12.33 -11.07 15.65
C GLU A 78 -12.41 -12.60 15.57
N ALA A 79 -11.36 -13.30 16.01
CA ALA A 79 -11.34 -14.76 16.04
C ALA A 79 -12.19 -15.35 17.19
N GLY A 80 -12.77 -14.52 18.06
CA GLY A 80 -13.62 -14.97 19.16
C GLY A 80 -12.89 -15.86 20.15
N VAL A 81 -11.61 -15.55 20.44
CA VAL A 81 -10.77 -16.37 21.31
C VAL A 81 -11.33 -16.36 22.72
N THR A 82 -12.19 -17.35 22.96
CA THR A 82 -12.54 -17.90 24.25
C THR A 82 -11.38 -18.81 24.62
N PHE A 83 -10.49 -18.34 25.50
CA PHE A 83 -9.69 -19.27 26.28
C PHE A 83 -10.66 -19.91 27.29
N THR A 84 -11.32 -21.00 26.89
CA THR A 84 -12.00 -21.93 27.81
C THR A 84 -11.11 -23.11 28.09
#